data_AF-A0A1W1VZE9-F1
#
_entry.id   AF-A0A1W1VZE9-F1
#
_cell.length_a   1.000
_cell.length_b   1.000
_cell.length_c   1.000
_cell.angle_alpha   90.00
_cell.angle_beta   90.00
_cell.angle_gamma   90.00
#
_symmetry.space_group_name_H-M   'P 1'
#
loop_
_entity.id
_entity.type
_entity.pdbx_description
1 polymer ?
#
loop_
_entity_poly.entity_id
_entity_poly.type
_entity_poly.pdbx_seq_one_letter_code
_entity_poly.pdbx_strand_id
1 'polypeptide(L)'
;MTFISYAQNYEDVMLYRALKDVGKGFYIDVGACDPVVDSVTKAFYERGWRGINIEPVKKWFERLVEDRPEDINLQIAISNEPGLVRLYEVIDTGLSTLVPEVAEKHRQAGFQIQEYFVPALTLNSICNSYSVSEIHFLKIDVEGAEGAVLASVDLERFRPWIILVEATEPNSTIENFKGWESYLTEHRYDFVYFDGVNRFYIAKERQELKSAFNAPPNVFDGFIRYSEWLARQRAVQLEKEISNSRQQASQLQKELESFRQRAARLEEELSNSRQHAARVEEELRAVYASRSWQITKPLRWVGCIVRDVRQHLRIYLIRVSSLPKRLAKGFLKRFVLFVIKTTTLKSIALQVLNRFPTFKARLKCWISCAIPGIMLDTETSESKLYNVCQAPYCYHNTRYTSRHHLISTIAERVYNDLKQAIEREWR
;
A
#
# COMPACT_ATOMS: atom_id res chain seq x y z
N MET A 1 -11.29 -8.41 36.23
CA MET A 1 -11.15 -7.48 35.11
C MET A 1 -11.92 -6.21 35.47
N THR A 2 -11.40 -5.03 35.12
CA THR A 2 -12.09 -3.74 35.33
C THR A 2 -13.40 -3.70 34.54
N PHE A 3 -14.48 -3.17 35.12
CA PHE A 3 -15.74 -2.98 34.40
C PHE A 3 -15.60 -1.83 33.40
N ILE A 4 -15.98 -2.03 32.15
CA ILE A 4 -15.97 -0.97 31.13
C ILE A 4 -17.41 -0.53 30.98
N SER A 5 -17.67 0.73 31.29
CA SER A 5 -18.99 1.34 31.14
C SER A 5 -19.11 1.94 29.73
N TYR A 6 -20.14 1.51 29.02
CA TYR A 6 -20.50 1.95 27.66
C TYR A 6 -21.67 2.94 27.68
N ALA A 7 -22.42 2.97 28.77
CA ALA A 7 -23.62 3.80 28.92
C ALA A 7 -23.30 5.29 29.07
N GLN A 8 -24.23 6.14 28.62
CA GLN A 8 -24.07 7.60 28.62
C GLN A 8 -23.99 8.18 30.03
N ASN A 9 -24.86 7.70 30.93
CA ASN A 9 -25.01 8.20 32.30
C ASN A 9 -24.80 7.10 33.35
N TYR A 10 -23.95 6.12 33.03
CA TYR A 10 -23.51 5.05 33.94
C TYR A 10 -24.62 4.10 34.44
N GLU A 11 -25.69 3.97 33.67
CA GLU A 11 -26.81 3.07 33.91
C GLU A 11 -26.31 1.62 34.04
N ASP A 12 -25.37 1.24 33.19
CA ASP A 12 -24.75 -0.09 33.20
C ASP A 12 -23.93 -0.36 34.47
N VAL A 13 -23.28 0.65 35.06
CA VAL A 13 -22.58 0.55 36.35
C VAL A 13 -23.59 0.35 37.48
N MET A 14 -24.69 1.10 37.50
CA MET A 14 -25.75 0.96 38.51
C MET A 14 -26.39 -0.43 38.44
N LEU A 15 -26.75 -0.88 37.24
CA LEU A 15 -27.28 -2.21 37.00
C LEU A 15 -26.26 -3.29 37.41
N TYR A 16 -24.99 -3.12 37.06
CA TYR A 16 -23.96 -4.10 37.41
C TYR A 16 -23.76 -4.17 38.92
N ARG A 17 -23.77 -3.04 39.63
CA ARG A 17 -23.70 -3.02 41.10
C ARG A 17 -24.83 -3.85 41.72
N ALA A 18 -26.05 -3.75 41.19
CA ALA A 18 -27.20 -4.51 41.66
C ALA A 18 -27.17 -5.99 41.24
N LEU A 19 -26.65 -6.30 40.05
CA LEU A 19 -26.78 -7.60 39.40
C LEU A 19 -25.47 -8.39 39.28
N LYS A 20 -24.37 -7.94 39.89
CA LYS A 20 -23.04 -8.58 39.79
C LYS A 20 -22.99 -10.06 40.17
N ASP A 21 -23.91 -10.50 41.03
CA ASP A 21 -23.99 -11.90 41.51
C ASP A 21 -24.82 -12.79 40.56
N VAL A 22 -25.44 -12.20 39.53
CA VAL A 22 -26.12 -12.92 38.45
C VAL A 22 -25.09 -13.33 37.40
N GLY A 23 -24.95 -14.63 37.18
CA GLY A 23 -24.00 -15.17 36.20
C GLY A 23 -24.33 -14.79 34.76
N LYS A 24 -25.37 -15.39 34.20
CA LYS A 24 -25.88 -15.09 32.85
C LYS A 24 -27.33 -14.64 32.97
N GLY A 25 -27.55 -13.33 32.91
CA GLY A 25 -28.88 -12.75 32.98
C GLY A 25 -29.47 -12.48 31.61
N PHE A 26 -30.67 -11.90 31.64
CA PHE A 26 -31.45 -11.57 30.45
C PHE A 26 -31.98 -10.14 30.51
N TYR A 27 -31.82 -9.39 29.43
CA TYR A 27 -32.32 -8.01 29.32
C TYR A 27 -33.25 -7.84 28.13
N ILE A 28 -34.08 -6.81 28.21
CA ILE A 28 -34.79 -6.27 27.06
C ILE A 28 -34.43 -4.79 26.93
N ASP A 29 -34.02 -4.40 25.74
CA ASP A 29 -33.58 -3.05 25.39
C ASP A 29 -34.52 -2.47 24.33
N VAL A 30 -35.42 -1.58 24.75
CA VAL A 30 -36.38 -0.91 23.87
C VAL A 30 -35.83 0.47 23.50
N GLY A 31 -35.53 0.66 22.22
CA GLY A 31 -34.75 1.80 21.74
C GLY A 31 -33.26 1.54 21.95
N ALA A 32 -32.77 0.42 21.40
CA ALA A 32 -31.40 -0.04 21.63
C ALA A 32 -30.34 0.80 20.90
N CYS A 33 -30.68 1.43 19.76
CA CYS A 33 -29.82 2.31 18.98
C CYS A 33 -28.40 1.73 18.73
N ASP A 34 -27.34 2.49 19.00
CA ASP A 34 -25.96 2.07 18.78
C ASP A 34 -25.56 0.93 19.74
N PRO A 35 -25.02 -0.20 19.24
CA PRO A 35 -24.65 -1.33 20.08
C PRO A 35 -23.43 -1.08 20.97
N VAL A 36 -22.70 0.03 20.83
CA VAL A 36 -21.46 0.29 21.58
C VAL A 36 -21.46 1.66 22.23
N VAL A 37 -21.84 2.69 21.48
CA VAL A 37 -21.88 4.07 21.98
C VAL A 37 -23.16 4.24 22.80
N ASP A 38 -23.02 4.74 24.03
CA ASP A 38 -24.14 4.99 24.95
C ASP A 38 -24.98 3.74 25.27
N SER A 39 -24.45 2.54 25.03
CA SER A 39 -25.14 1.27 25.23
C SER A 39 -25.15 0.83 26.69
N VAL A 40 -26.35 0.72 27.27
CA VAL A 40 -26.55 0.17 28.63
C VAL A 40 -26.27 -1.34 28.69
N THR A 41 -26.41 -2.04 27.57
CA THR A 41 -26.40 -3.51 27.50
C THR A 41 -25.05 -4.11 27.06
N LYS A 42 -24.12 -3.31 26.51
CA LYS A 42 -22.81 -3.81 26.02
C LYS A 42 -21.98 -4.50 27.08
N ALA A 43 -21.84 -3.89 28.24
CA ALA A 43 -21.07 -4.46 29.32
C ALA A 43 -21.62 -5.84 29.77
N PHE A 44 -22.95 -6.02 29.74
CA PHE A 44 -23.60 -7.27 30.09
C PHE A 44 -23.39 -8.36 29.03
N TYR A 45 -23.55 -8.01 27.75
CA TYR A 45 -23.35 -8.94 26.65
C TYR A 45 -21.93 -9.51 26.58
N GLU A 46 -20.92 -8.65 26.76
CA GLU A 46 -19.51 -9.06 26.84
C GLU A 46 -19.24 -10.03 28.01
N ARG A 47 -20.14 -10.07 28.99
CA ARG A 47 -20.10 -10.95 30.16
C ARG A 47 -21.00 -12.18 30.00
N GLY A 48 -21.52 -12.43 28.80
CA GLY A 48 -22.29 -13.64 28.48
C GLY A 48 -23.79 -13.52 28.76
N TRP A 49 -24.30 -12.32 29.04
CA TRP A 49 -25.74 -12.05 29.10
C TRP A 49 -26.32 -12.00 27.69
N ARG A 50 -27.58 -12.38 27.54
CA ARG A 50 -28.28 -12.33 26.25
C ARG A 50 -29.60 -11.60 26.42
N GLY A 51 -30.09 -10.99 25.37
CA GLY A 51 -31.32 -10.23 25.48
C GLY A 51 -32.05 -10.05 24.16
N ILE A 52 -33.05 -9.18 24.21
CA ILE A 52 -33.79 -8.71 23.05
C ILE A 52 -33.47 -7.23 22.86
N ASN A 53 -32.94 -6.87 21.71
CA ASN A 53 -32.74 -5.48 21.29
C ASN A 53 -33.83 -5.11 20.28
N ILE A 54 -34.59 -4.06 20.57
CA ILE A 54 -35.66 -3.55 19.71
C ILE A 54 -35.26 -2.18 19.19
N GLU A 55 -35.12 -2.07 17.87
CA GLU A 55 -34.64 -0.88 17.20
C GLU A 55 -35.27 -0.74 15.79
N PRO A 56 -36.19 0.21 15.56
CA PRO A 56 -36.89 0.32 14.28
C PRO A 56 -36.02 0.90 13.15
N VAL A 57 -35.01 1.72 13.46
CA VAL A 57 -34.15 2.37 12.46
C VAL A 57 -33.17 1.35 11.89
N LYS A 58 -33.26 1.14 10.57
CA LYS A 58 -32.52 0.09 9.86
C LYS A 58 -31.01 0.13 10.12
N LYS A 59 -30.40 1.33 10.09
CA LYS A 59 -28.96 1.53 10.28
C LYS A 59 -28.49 0.99 11.64
N TRP A 60 -29.23 1.28 12.70
CA TRP A 60 -28.88 0.86 14.06
C TRP A 60 -29.15 -0.62 14.26
N PHE A 61 -30.28 -1.13 13.75
CA PHE A 61 -30.59 -2.55 13.70
C PHE A 61 -29.49 -3.39 13.03
N GLU A 62 -29.00 -2.98 11.86
CA GLU A 62 -27.94 -3.71 11.15
C GLU A 62 -26.66 -3.78 11.97
N ARG A 63 -26.31 -2.69 12.68
CA ARG A 63 -25.16 -2.66 13.59
C ARG A 63 -25.37 -3.56 14.82
N LEU A 64 -26.57 -3.59 15.38
CA LEU A 64 -26.92 -4.51 16.47
C LEU A 64 -26.77 -5.97 16.03
N VAL A 65 -27.23 -6.33 14.82
CA VAL A 65 -27.06 -7.70 14.28
C VAL A 65 -25.58 -8.06 14.12
N GLU A 66 -24.75 -7.12 13.66
CA GLU A 66 -23.31 -7.33 13.47
C GLU A 66 -22.56 -7.48 14.81
N ASP A 67 -22.79 -6.58 15.76
CA ASP A 67 -22.07 -6.55 17.04
C ASP A 67 -22.63 -7.55 18.07
N ARG A 68 -23.94 -7.85 18.00
CA ARG A 68 -24.71 -8.67 18.96
C ARG A 68 -25.39 -9.89 18.30
N PRO A 69 -24.65 -10.77 17.60
CA PRO A 69 -25.24 -11.90 16.89
C PRO A 69 -25.90 -12.95 17.80
N GLU A 70 -25.58 -12.96 19.10
CA GLU A 70 -26.20 -13.88 20.06
C GLU A 70 -27.45 -13.31 20.75
N ASP A 71 -27.72 -12.02 20.59
CA ASP A 71 -28.98 -11.41 21.01
C ASP A 71 -30.06 -11.60 19.95
N ILE A 72 -31.32 -11.50 20.38
CA ILE A 72 -32.45 -11.39 19.47
C ILE A 72 -32.59 -9.92 19.09
N ASN A 73 -32.18 -9.57 17.87
CA ASN A 73 -32.28 -8.20 17.34
C ASN A 73 -33.55 -8.08 16.48
N LEU A 74 -34.38 -7.07 16.74
CA LEU A 74 -35.68 -6.88 16.08
C LEU A 74 -35.79 -5.49 15.45
N GLN A 75 -35.97 -5.46 14.13
CA GLN A 75 -36.20 -4.21 13.38
C GLN A 75 -37.68 -3.79 13.42
N ILE A 76 -38.17 -3.44 14.60
CA ILE A 76 -39.56 -3.08 14.84
C ILE A 76 -39.64 -1.94 15.85
N ALA A 77 -40.77 -1.22 15.87
CA ALA A 77 -41.11 -0.34 16.98
C ALA A 77 -42.00 -1.08 18.00
N ILE A 78 -42.11 -0.52 19.21
CA ILE A 78 -43.10 -0.97 20.19
C ILE A 78 -44.30 -0.04 20.15
N SER A 79 -45.50 -0.64 20.09
CA SER A 79 -46.78 0.04 20.14
C SER A 79 -47.75 -0.72 21.05
N ASN A 80 -48.89 -0.10 21.31
CA ASN A 80 -50.04 -0.67 22.01
C ASN A 80 -50.75 -1.78 21.21
N GLU A 81 -50.63 -1.80 19.88
CA GLU A 81 -51.19 -2.84 19.02
C GLU A 81 -50.27 -3.19 17.83
N PRO A 82 -50.26 -4.44 17.32
CA PRO A 82 -49.48 -4.81 16.15
C PRO A 82 -49.94 -4.07 14.89
N GLY A 83 -48.99 -3.62 14.06
CA GLY A 83 -49.34 -2.94 12.81
C GLY A 83 -48.18 -2.24 12.13
N LEU A 84 -48.50 -1.30 11.23
CA LEU A 84 -47.54 -0.35 10.67
C LEU A 84 -47.74 0.99 11.36
N VAL A 85 -46.67 1.50 11.97
CA VAL A 85 -46.66 2.83 12.62
C VAL A 85 -45.72 3.74 11.86
N ARG A 86 -46.00 5.04 11.93
CA ARG A 86 -45.12 6.06 11.35
C ARG A 86 -43.98 6.34 12.33
N LEU A 87 -42.75 6.18 11.88
CA LEU A 87 -41.54 6.57 12.59
C LEU A 87 -41.04 7.91 12.05
N TYR A 88 -40.55 8.75 12.96
CA TYR A 88 -39.86 10.00 12.67
C TYR A 88 -38.40 9.86 13.12
N GLU A 89 -37.49 9.65 12.17
CA GLU A 89 -36.05 9.55 12.44
C GLU A 89 -35.39 10.93 12.32
N VAL A 90 -34.60 11.31 13.34
CA VAL A 90 -33.77 12.52 13.31
C VAL A 90 -32.40 12.15 12.73
N ILE A 91 -32.17 12.53 11.48
CA ILE A 91 -31.02 12.07 10.68
C ILE A 91 -29.69 12.38 11.40
N ASP A 92 -28.80 11.39 11.43
CA ASP A 92 -27.44 11.47 11.99
C ASP A 92 -27.31 11.73 13.50
N THR A 93 -28.40 11.64 14.26
CA THR A 93 -28.36 11.86 15.72
C THR A 93 -28.51 10.60 16.56
N GLY A 94 -29.13 9.55 16.03
CA GLY A 94 -29.55 8.38 16.81
C GLY A 94 -30.97 8.51 17.40
N LEU A 95 -31.57 9.70 17.38
CA LEU A 95 -32.90 9.94 17.91
C LEU A 95 -33.98 9.50 16.90
N SER A 96 -35.02 8.84 17.40
CA SER A 96 -36.23 8.57 16.62
C SER A 96 -37.44 8.48 17.53
N THR A 97 -38.62 8.86 17.04
CA THR A 97 -39.83 8.90 17.84
C THR A 97 -41.05 8.44 17.04
N LEU A 98 -42.06 7.93 17.74
CA LEU A 98 -43.41 7.70 17.20
C LEU A 98 -44.34 8.91 17.44
N VAL A 99 -43.89 9.92 18.17
CA VAL A 99 -44.71 11.07 18.61
C VAL A 99 -44.51 12.26 17.65
N PRO A 100 -45.53 12.64 16.85
CA PRO A 100 -45.41 13.71 15.87
C PRO A 100 -44.99 15.05 16.48
N GLU A 101 -45.44 15.36 17.69
CA GLU A 101 -45.12 16.60 18.39
C GLU A 101 -43.63 16.69 18.75
N VAL A 102 -42.99 15.56 19.09
CA VAL A 102 -41.55 15.49 19.35
C VAL A 102 -40.78 15.72 18.05
N ALA A 103 -41.20 15.09 16.95
CA ALA A 103 -40.59 15.30 15.64
C ALA A 103 -40.67 16.76 15.20
N GLU A 104 -41.80 17.42 15.44
CA GLU A 104 -41.99 18.84 15.11
C GLU A 104 -41.09 19.75 15.96
N LYS A 105 -40.91 19.48 17.26
CA LYS A 105 -39.92 20.18 18.09
C LYS A 105 -38.51 20.08 17.49
N HIS A 106 -38.11 18.91 17.01
CA HIS A 106 -36.80 18.73 16.36
C HIS A 106 -36.70 19.48 15.02
N ARG A 107 -37.76 19.49 14.20
CA ARG A 107 -37.81 20.32 12.97
C ARG A 107 -37.61 21.80 13.30
N GLN A 108 -38.27 22.30 14.34
CA GLN A 108 -38.13 23.68 14.79
C GLN A 108 -36.74 24.01 15.34
N ALA A 109 -36.07 23.03 15.94
CA ALA A 109 -34.68 23.13 16.36
C ALA A 109 -33.66 23.03 15.20
N GLY A 110 -34.13 22.85 13.96
CA GLY A 110 -33.30 22.85 12.75
C GLY A 110 -32.79 21.47 12.31
N PHE A 111 -33.26 20.39 12.93
CA PHE A 111 -32.88 19.03 12.54
C PHE A 111 -33.64 18.56 11.29
N GLN A 112 -32.98 17.70 10.52
CA GLN A 112 -33.61 17.00 9.39
C GLN A 112 -34.33 15.75 9.89
N ILE A 113 -35.60 15.61 9.52
CA ILE A 113 -36.43 14.45 9.89
C ILE A 113 -36.81 13.66 8.66
N GLN A 114 -36.59 12.35 8.71
CA GLN A 114 -37.10 11.39 7.74
C GLN A 114 -38.30 10.64 8.33
N GLU A 115 -39.37 10.51 7.54
CA GLU A 115 -40.58 9.80 7.96
C GLU A 115 -40.81 8.57 7.09
N TYR A 116 -41.10 7.45 7.72
CA TYR A 116 -41.46 6.21 7.04
C TYR A 116 -42.26 5.28 7.95
N PHE A 117 -42.90 4.27 7.36
CA PHE A 117 -43.62 3.26 8.13
C PHE A 117 -42.71 2.11 8.51
N VAL A 118 -42.81 1.67 9.77
CA VAL A 118 -42.12 0.49 10.31
C VAL A 118 -43.13 -0.48 10.91
N PRO A 119 -42.84 -1.79 10.89
CA PRO A 119 -43.61 -2.75 11.66
C PRO A 119 -43.51 -2.43 13.16
N ALA A 120 -44.63 -2.58 13.85
CA ALA A 120 -44.68 -2.46 15.30
C ALA A 120 -45.42 -3.65 15.92
N LEU A 121 -44.98 -4.02 17.11
CA LEU A 121 -45.55 -5.09 17.92
C LEU A 121 -45.72 -4.62 19.36
N THR A 122 -46.53 -5.35 20.13
CA THR A 122 -46.59 -5.15 21.59
C THR A 122 -45.45 -5.90 22.26
N LEU A 123 -44.92 -5.36 23.36
CA LEU A 123 -43.88 -6.05 24.11
C LEU A 123 -44.38 -7.41 24.65
N ASN A 124 -45.67 -7.53 25.00
CA ASN A 124 -46.33 -8.80 25.27
C ASN A 124 -46.16 -9.83 24.14
N SER A 125 -46.45 -9.45 22.89
CA SER A 125 -46.37 -10.38 21.76
C SER A 125 -44.94 -10.87 21.51
N ILE A 126 -43.94 -10.00 21.72
CA ILE A 126 -42.52 -10.34 21.61
C ILE A 126 -42.13 -11.32 22.71
N CYS A 127 -42.41 -11.00 23.98
CA CYS A 127 -42.08 -11.88 25.10
C CYS A 127 -42.72 -13.26 24.97
N ASN A 128 -43.96 -13.34 24.46
CA ASN A 128 -44.62 -14.59 24.13
C ASN A 128 -43.89 -15.37 23.02
N SER A 129 -43.58 -14.70 21.90
CA SER A 129 -42.98 -15.34 20.72
C SER A 129 -41.60 -15.94 21.02
N TYR A 130 -40.83 -15.30 21.89
CA TYR A 130 -39.51 -15.75 22.30
C TYR A 130 -39.50 -16.54 23.62
N SER A 131 -40.68 -16.88 24.17
CA SER A 131 -40.82 -17.64 25.42
C SER A 131 -39.99 -17.07 26.57
N VAL A 132 -39.98 -15.74 26.70
CA VAL A 132 -39.21 -15.03 27.72
C VAL A 132 -39.76 -15.39 29.10
N SER A 133 -38.93 -16.01 29.94
CA SER A 133 -39.32 -16.48 31.27
C SER A 133 -38.82 -15.59 32.41
N GLU A 134 -37.64 -15.00 32.26
CA GLU A 134 -37.00 -14.19 33.30
C GLU A 134 -36.36 -12.97 32.66
N ILE A 135 -36.60 -11.80 33.24
CA ILE A 135 -36.06 -10.53 32.77
C ILE A 135 -35.39 -9.88 33.97
N HIS A 136 -34.08 -9.67 33.88
CA HIS A 136 -33.30 -9.07 34.95
C HIS A 136 -33.42 -7.54 34.90
N PHE A 137 -33.38 -6.96 33.70
CA PHE A 137 -33.77 -5.58 33.51
C PHE A 137 -34.43 -5.30 32.16
N LEU A 138 -35.30 -4.30 32.16
CA LEU A 138 -35.94 -3.72 30.99
C LEU A 138 -35.53 -2.25 30.88
N LYS A 139 -34.90 -1.86 29.76
CA LYS A 139 -34.58 -0.48 29.41
C LYS A 139 -35.62 0.04 28.41
N ILE A 140 -36.15 1.23 28.66
CA ILE A 140 -37.11 1.92 27.78
C ILE A 140 -36.64 3.35 27.56
N ASP A 141 -36.41 3.68 26.30
CA ASP A 141 -35.93 4.98 25.84
C ASP A 141 -36.36 5.09 24.38
N VAL A 142 -37.51 5.75 24.17
CA VAL A 142 -38.21 5.79 22.87
C VAL A 142 -38.69 7.20 22.55
N GLU A 143 -38.03 8.20 23.13
CA GLU A 143 -38.19 9.63 22.86
C GLU A 143 -39.66 10.08 22.92
N GLY A 144 -40.31 9.86 24.07
CA GLY A 144 -41.65 10.34 24.41
C GLY A 144 -42.77 9.31 24.31
N ALA A 145 -42.47 8.08 23.91
CA ALA A 145 -43.45 6.98 23.79
C ALA A 145 -43.39 5.98 24.95
N GLU A 146 -42.71 6.29 26.06
CA GLU A 146 -42.40 5.36 27.16
C GLU A 146 -43.69 4.77 27.77
N GLY A 147 -44.72 5.60 27.95
CA GLY A 147 -46.01 5.17 28.47
C GLY A 147 -46.72 4.15 27.57
N ALA A 148 -46.59 4.29 26.25
CA ALA A 148 -47.17 3.34 25.30
C ALA A 148 -46.42 1.99 25.33
N VAL A 149 -45.09 2.02 25.51
CA VAL A 149 -44.28 0.80 25.71
C VAL A 149 -44.72 0.07 26.97
N LEU A 150 -44.82 0.79 28.10
CA LEU A 150 -45.24 0.23 29.38
C LEU A 150 -46.64 -0.37 29.32
N ALA A 151 -47.60 0.31 28.66
CA ALA A 151 -48.95 -0.20 28.47
C ALA A 151 -49.02 -1.46 27.57
N SER A 152 -47.96 -1.77 26.81
CA SER A 152 -47.92 -2.90 25.89
C SER A 152 -47.45 -4.22 26.52
N VAL A 153 -47.04 -4.22 27.80
CA VAL A 153 -46.56 -5.39 28.54
C VAL A 153 -47.40 -5.67 29.77
N ASP A 154 -47.75 -6.95 29.97
CA ASP A 154 -48.37 -7.43 31.20
C ASP A 154 -47.28 -7.62 32.26
N LEU A 155 -47.14 -6.63 33.15
CA LEU A 155 -46.15 -6.63 34.22
C LEU A 155 -46.48 -7.60 35.36
N GLU A 156 -47.65 -8.25 35.39
CA GLU A 156 -47.89 -9.36 36.31
C GLU A 156 -47.31 -10.67 35.78
N ARG A 157 -47.30 -10.82 34.44
CA ARG A 157 -46.80 -12.00 33.76
C ARG A 157 -45.32 -11.91 33.39
N PHE A 158 -44.91 -10.84 32.71
CA PHE A 158 -43.53 -10.59 32.31
C PHE A 158 -42.93 -9.60 33.29
N ARG A 159 -42.05 -10.12 34.16
CA ARG A 159 -41.72 -9.46 35.41
C ARG A 159 -40.22 -9.08 35.50
N PRO A 160 -39.80 -7.98 34.86
CA PRO A 160 -38.44 -7.44 35.04
C PRO A 160 -38.11 -7.20 36.51
N TRP A 161 -36.92 -7.58 36.96
CA TRP A 161 -36.50 -7.25 38.33
C TRP A 161 -36.27 -5.76 38.49
N ILE A 162 -35.65 -5.14 37.47
CA ILE A 162 -35.38 -3.71 37.39
C ILE A 162 -35.99 -3.16 36.09
N ILE A 163 -36.66 -2.02 36.16
CA ILE A 163 -37.07 -1.26 34.97
C ILE A 163 -36.36 0.10 35.05
N LEU A 164 -35.64 0.46 33.99
CA LEU A 164 -35.16 1.82 33.80
C LEU A 164 -35.89 2.45 32.61
N VAL A 165 -36.36 3.67 32.81
CA VAL A 165 -37.16 4.42 31.84
C VAL A 165 -36.58 5.83 31.73
N GLU A 166 -36.33 6.28 30.50
CA GLU A 166 -36.01 7.69 30.27
C GLU A 166 -37.17 8.56 30.76
N ALA A 167 -36.85 9.56 31.57
CA ALA A 167 -37.83 10.34 32.32
C ALA A 167 -37.70 11.84 32.05
N THR A 168 -37.03 12.22 30.97
CA THR A 168 -36.83 13.60 30.54
C THR A 168 -37.42 13.84 29.15
N GLU A 169 -37.82 15.07 28.85
CA GLU A 169 -38.08 15.46 27.46
C GLU A 169 -36.80 15.31 26.62
N PRO A 170 -36.91 14.98 25.32
CA PRO A 170 -35.78 14.82 24.42
C PRO A 170 -34.79 15.99 24.51
N ASN A 171 -33.52 15.70 24.77
CA ASN A 171 -32.44 16.69 24.93
C ASN A 171 -32.72 17.80 25.98
N SER A 172 -33.42 17.46 27.06
CA SER A 172 -33.83 18.42 28.10
C SER A 172 -33.59 17.87 29.51
N THR A 173 -33.63 18.76 30.51
CA THR A 173 -33.65 18.39 31.94
C THR A 173 -35.07 18.41 32.52
N ILE A 174 -36.08 18.66 31.69
CA ILE A 174 -37.48 18.72 32.10
C ILE A 174 -38.01 17.29 32.22
N GLU A 175 -38.45 16.92 33.41
CA GLU A 175 -38.97 15.58 33.70
C GLU A 175 -40.36 15.32 33.08
N ASN A 176 -40.56 14.16 32.45
CA ASN A 176 -41.82 13.76 31.77
C ASN A 176 -42.49 12.47 32.34
N PHE A 177 -41.97 11.90 33.43
CA PHE A 177 -42.42 10.62 34.00
C PHE A 177 -43.87 10.55 34.49
N LYS A 178 -44.49 11.71 34.78
CA LYS A 178 -45.83 11.79 35.38
C LYS A 178 -46.91 11.08 34.54
N GLY A 179 -46.71 10.98 33.23
CA GLY A 179 -47.66 10.34 32.33
C GLY A 179 -47.69 8.81 32.42
N TRP A 180 -46.67 8.18 33.01
CA TRP A 180 -46.54 6.72 33.01
C TRP A 180 -46.14 6.10 34.36
N GLU A 181 -45.67 6.87 35.34
CA GLU A 181 -45.20 6.34 36.63
C GLU A 181 -46.28 5.61 37.44
N SER A 182 -47.54 6.06 37.36
CA SER A 182 -48.65 5.39 38.05
C SER A 182 -48.79 3.94 37.61
N TYR A 183 -48.56 3.65 36.33
CA TYR A 183 -48.60 2.29 35.80
C TYR A 183 -47.59 1.38 36.53
N LEU A 184 -46.33 1.82 36.69
CA LEU A 184 -45.32 1.04 37.40
C LEU A 184 -45.66 0.84 38.88
N THR A 185 -46.04 1.92 39.56
CA THR A 185 -46.32 1.88 41.00
C THR A 185 -47.55 1.03 41.35
N GLU A 186 -48.61 1.09 40.54
CA GLU A 186 -49.78 0.22 40.64
C GLU A 186 -49.43 -1.25 40.40
N HIS A 187 -48.48 -1.53 39.49
CA HIS A 187 -47.97 -2.88 39.21
C HIS A 187 -46.79 -3.28 40.13
N ARG A 188 -46.77 -2.77 41.36
CA ARG A 188 -45.84 -3.19 42.43
C ARG A 188 -44.37 -3.01 42.07
N TYR A 189 -44.04 -1.92 41.39
CA TYR A 189 -42.67 -1.43 41.27
C TYR A 189 -42.45 -0.23 42.18
N ASP A 190 -41.34 -0.23 42.91
CA ASP A 190 -40.95 0.91 43.73
C ASP A 190 -39.88 1.73 43.01
N PHE A 191 -40.08 3.04 42.96
CA PHE A 191 -39.04 3.98 42.52
C PHE A 191 -37.85 3.95 43.49
N VAL A 192 -36.63 3.89 42.95
CA VAL A 192 -35.40 3.75 43.76
C VAL A 192 -34.30 4.75 43.43
N TYR A 193 -34.23 5.26 42.21
CA TYR A 193 -33.14 6.15 41.79
C TYR A 193 -33.52 6.95 40.55
N PHE A 194 -33.01 8.18 40.47
CA PHE A 194 -33.04 9.03 39.29
C PHE A 194 -31.62 9.54 39.04
N ASP A 195 -31.08 9.29 37.86
CA ASP A 195 -29.71 9.65 37.50
C ASP A 195 -29.58 11.03 36.83
N GLY A 196 -30.71 11.73 36.66
CA GLY A 196 -30.81 12.99 35.91
C GLY A 196 -31.46 12.85 34.54
N VAL A 197 -31.55 11.62 34.02
CA VAL A 197 -32.14 11.26 32.72
C VAL A 197 -33.12 10.10 32.89
N ASN A 198 -32.66 9.00 33.47
CA ASN A 198 -33.42 7.77 33.68
C ASN A 198 -33.91 7.62 35.12
N ARG A 199 -35.13 7.12 35.27
CA ARG A 199 -35.67 6.64 36.56
C ARG A 199 -35.61 5.13 36.62
N PHE A 200 -35.18 4.62 37.78
CA PHE A 200 -35.04 3.20 38.07
C PHE A 200 -36.14 2.76 39.04
N TYR A 201 -36.71 1.60 38.74
CA TYR A 201 -37.77 0.97 39.48
C TYR A 201 -37.44 -0.49 39.76
N ILE A 202 -37.74 -0.97 40.97
CA ILE A 202 -37.49 -2.35 41.39
C ILE A 202 -38.80 -3.06 41.72
N ALA A 203 -38.95 -4.29 41.24
CA ALA A 203 -40.10 -5.12 41.55
C ALA A 203 -40.18 -5.41 43.07
N LYS A 204 -41.39 -5.38 43.66
CA LYS A 204 -41.59 -5.58 45.11
C LYS A 204 -41.05 -6.90 45.67
N GLU A 205 -40.85 -7.90 44.84
CA GLU A 205 -40.28 -9.20 45.20
C GLU A 205 -38.73 -9.21 45.19
N ARG A 206 -38.07 -8.17 44.64
CA ARG A 206 -36.61 -8.05 44.54
C ARG A 206 -36.04 -6.89 45.36
N GLN A 207 -36.63 -6.64 46.54
CA GLN A 207 -36.29 -5.50 47.40
C GLN A 207 -34.83 -5.52 47.88
N GLU A 208 -34.20 -6.70 47.92
CA GLU A 208 -32.79 -6.87 48.23
C GLU A 208 -31.87 -6.07 47.29
N LEU A 209 -32.33 -5.74 46.07
CA LEU A 209 -31.56 -4.97 45.10
C LEU A 209 -31.53 -3.46 45.42
N LYS A 210 -32.47 -2.95 46.22
CA LYS A 210 -32.61 -1.51 46.50
C LYS A 210 -31.35 -0.88 47.08
N SER A 211 -30.62 -1.60 47.91
CA SER A 211 -29.42 -1.06 48.55
C SER A 211 -28.33 -0.65 47.55
N ALA A 212 -28.33 -1.22 46.34
CA ALA A 212 -27.39 -0.83 45.27
C ALA A 212 -27.65 0.60 44.76
N PHE A 213 -28.86 1.13 44.96
CA PHE A 213 -29.33 2.40 44.41
C PHE A 213 -29.23 3.59 45.40
N ASN A 214 -28.66 3.36 46.59
CA ASN A 214 -28.54 4.38 47.64
C ASN A 214 -27.59 5.54 47.32
N ALA A 215 -26.71 5.37 46.33
CA ALA A 215 -25.72 6.36 45.94
C ALA A 215 -25.47 6.28 44.43
N PRO A 216 -25.09 7.40 43.78
CA PRO A 216 -24.67 7.36 42.37
C PRO A 216 -23.42 6.48 42.16
N PRO A 217 -23.09 6.14 40.92
CA PRO A 217 -21.80 5.54 40.55
C PRO A 217 -20.64 6.38 41.11
N ASN A 218 -19.66 5.70 41.71
CA ASN A 218 -18.57 6.35 42.42
C ASN A 218 -17.29 5.48 42.41
N VAL A 219 -16.26 5.95 43.10
CA VAL A 219 -14.93 5.34 43.11
C VAL A 219 -14.90 3.89 43.60
N PHE A 220 -15.92 3.43 44.32
CA PHE A 220 -16.00 2.06 44.83
C PHE A 220 -16.52 1.03 43.80
N ASP A 221 -17.00 1.48 42.64
CA ASP A 221 -17.53 0.59 41.60
C ASP A 221 -16.45 0.02 40.66
N GLY A 222 -15.24 0.58 40.68
CA GLY A 222 -14.10 0.02 39.95
C GLY A 222 -14.29 -0.07 38.43
N PHE A 223 -14.99 0.89 37.82
CA PHE A 223 -15.21 0.96 36.38
C PHE A 223 -14.28 1.98 35.69
N ILE A 224 -14.20 1.87 34.37
CA ILE A 224 -13.64 2.90 33.47
C ILE A 224 -14.65 3.19 32.35
N ARG A 225 -14.69 4.41 31.86
CA ARG A 225 -15.52 4.73 30.68
C ARG A 225 -14.94 4.09 29.43
N TYR A 226 -15.79 3.66 28.51
CA TYR A 226 -15.35 3.10 27.23
C TYR A 226 -14.48 4.09 26.44
N SER A 227 -14.85 5.38 26.43
CA SER A 227 -14.05 6.43 25.79
C SER A 227 -12.65 6.58 26.40
N GLU A 228 -12.53 6.45 27.72
CA GLU A 228 -11.25 6.45 28.42
C GLU A 228 -10.44 5.19 28.11
N TRP A 229 -11.07 4.02 28.13
CA TRP A 229 -10.44 2.76 27.75
C TRP A 229 -9.89 2.84 26.32
N LEU A 230 -10.69 3.33 25.38
CA LEU A 230 -10.31 3.49 23.97
C LEU A 230 -9.15 4.48 23.81
N ALA A 231 -9.17 5.60 24.54
CA ALA A 231 -8.08 6.56 24.55
C ALA A 231 -6.78 5.92 25.07
N ARG A 232 -6.85 5.10 26.14
CA ARG A 232 -5.70 4.36 26.67
C ARG A 232 -5.15 3.36 25.64
N GLN A 233 -6.01 2.62 24.94
CA GLN A 233 -5.57 1.69 23.87
C GLN A 233 -4.88 2.43 22.72
N ARG A 234 -5.45 3.54 22.27
CA ARG A 234 -4.86 4.39 21.21
C ARG A 234 -3.51 4.97 21.65
N ALA A 235 -3.39 5.42 22.90
CA ALA A 235 -2.13 5.92 23.43
C ALA A 235 -1.02 4.84 23.37
N VAL A 236 -1.31 3.62 23.81
CA VAL A 236 -0.36 2.50 23.75
C VAL A 236 0.04 2.17 22.30
N GLN A 237 -0.90 2.19 21.37
CA GLN A 237 -0.61 1.96 19.96
C GLN A 237 0.29 3.06 19.38
N LEU A 238 -0.03 4.32 19.63
CA LEU A 238 0.76 5.46 19.16
C LEU A 238 2.17 5.47 19.75
N GLU A 239 2.32 5.13 21.04
CA GLU A 239 3.64 4.99 21.67
C GLU A 239 4.49 3.93 20.97
N LYS A 240 3.89 2.81 20.59
CA LYS A 240 4.56 1.74 19.82
C LYS A 240 4.96 2.23 18.42
N GLU A 241 4.06 2.92 17.72
CA GLU A 241 4.34 3.49 16.39
C GLU A 241 5.45 4.56 16.43
N ILE A 242 5.45 5.41 17.45
CA ILE A 242 6.50 6.41 17.69
C ILE A 242 7.84 5.72 17.96
N SER A 243 7.85 4.67 18.80
CA SER A 243 9.06 3.91 19.09
C SER A 243 9.66 3.28 17.84
N ASN A 244 8.82 2.63 17.04
CA ASN A 244 9.23 2.01 15.77
C ASN A 244 9.78 3.04 14.78
N SER A 245 9.09 4.18 14.63
CA SER A 245 9.52 5.26 13.73
C SER A 245 10.85 5.87 14.18
N ARG A 246 11.07 6.05 15.49
CA ARG A 246 12.35 6.51 16.05
C ARG A 246 13.49 5.53 15.78
N GLN A 247 13.23 4.22 15.89
CA GLN A 247 14.22 3.19 15.59
C GLN A 247 14.59 3.21 14.10
N GLN A 248 13.60 3.29 13.21
CA GLN A 248 13.83 3.40 11.77
C GLN A 248 14.61 4.67 11.41
N ALA A 249 14.25 5.81 11.98
CA ALA A 249 14.97 7.06 11.77
C ALA A 249 16.43 6.96 12.23
N SER A 250 16.70 6.33 13.38
CA SER A 250 18.06 6.10 13.87
C SER A 250 18.86 5.18 12.94
N GLN A 251 18.23 4.13 12.41
CA GLN A 251 18.88 3.22 11.45
C GLN A 251 19.22 3.93 10.15
N LEU A 252 18.27 4.67 9.58
CA LEU A 252 18.49 5.45 8.35
C LEU A 252 19.57 6.52 8.54
N GLN A 253 19.65 7.15 9.72
CA GLN A 253 20.74 8.08 10.03
C GLN A 253 22.11 7.38 10.03
N LYS A 254 22.21 6.17 10.60
CA LYS A 254 23.46 5.39 10.57
C LYS A 254 23.83 4.95 9.16
N GLU A 255 22.86 4.53 8.36
CA GLU A 255 23.07 4.15 6.95
C GLU A 255 23.52 5.37 6.14
N LEU A 256 22.86 6.51 6.29
CA LEU A 256 23.24 7.77 5.63
C LEU A 256 24.67 8.17 5.97
N GLU A 257 25.06 8.06 7.25
CA GLU A 257 26.42 8.35 7.69
C GLU A 257 27.44 7.38 7.06
N SER A 258 27.11 6.09 6.99
CA SER A 258 27.96 5.11 6.30
C SER A 258 28.12 5.39 4.81
N PHE A 259 27.04 5.84 4.14
CA PHE A 259 27.06 6.21 2.73
C PHE A 259 27.88 7.48 2.51
N ARG A 260 27.77 8.48 3.39
CA ARG A 260 28.59 9.70 3.34
C ARG A 260 30.07 9.38 3.49
N GLN A 261 30.44 8.53 4.45
CA GLN A 261 31.83 8.10 4.64
C GLN A 261 32.35 7.34 3.41
N ARG A 262 31.52 6.47 2.80
CA ARG A 262 31.90 5.76 1.58
C ARG A 262 32.07 6.71 0.39
N ALA A 263 31.18 7.69 0.24
CA ALA A 263 31.29 8.71 -0.80
C ALA A 263 32.59 9.51 -0.66
N ALA A 264 32.91 9.97 0.56
CA ALA A 264 34.14 10.69 0.84
C ALA A 264 35.41 9.88 0.51
N ARG A 265 35.45 8.58 0.86
CA ARG A 265 36.57 7.69 0.48
C ARG A 265 36.73 7.54 -1.03
N LEU A 266 35.61 7.36 -1.74
CA LEU A 266 35.63 7.23 -3.20
C LEU A 266 36.09 8.52 -3.88
N GLU A 267 35.71 9.69 -3.35
CA GLU A 267 36.19 10.98 -3.83
C GLU A 267 37.71 11.15 -3.63
N GLU A 268 38.23 10.71 -2.47
CA GLU A 268 39.66 10.69 -2.19
C GLU A 268 40.42 9.74 -3.12
N GLU A 269 39.95 8.50 -3.29
CA GLU A 269 40.53 7.52 -4.22
C GLU A 269 40.52 8.02 -5.67
N LEU A 270 39.41 8.64 -6.10
CA LEU A 270 39.29 9.25 -7.43
C LEU A 270 40.30 10.38 -7.60
N SER A 271 40.46 11.24 -6.59
CA SER A 271 41.46 12.31 -6.60
C SER A 271 42.88 11.76 -6.71
N ASN A 272 43.22 10.76 -5.89
CA ASN A 272 44.54 10.10 -5.91
C ASN A 272 44.82 9.42 -7.26
N SER A 273 43.84 8.71 -7.82
CA SER A 273 43.95 8.07 -9.14
C SER A 273 44.14 9.10 -10.25
N ARG A 274 43.45 10.25 -10.19
CA ARG A 274 43.62 11.35 -11.15
C ARG A 274 45.01 11.97 -11.06
N GLN A 275 45.51 12.22 -9.85
CA GLN A 275 46.88 12.73 -9.63
C GLN A 275 47.92 11.72 -10.14
N HIS A 276 47.75 10.44 -9.86
CA HIS A 276 48.63 9.39 -10.35
C HIS A 276 48.63 9.32 -11.88
N ALA A 277 47.46 9.34 -12.51
CA ALA A 277 47.35 9.38 -13.97
C ALA A 277 48.04 10.61 -14.58
N ALA A 278 47.84 11.80 -13.99
CA ALA A 278 48.50 13.03 -14.43
C ALA A 278 50.03 12.93 -14.31
N ARG A 279 50.55 12.36 -13.21
CA ARG A 279 51.99 12.15 -13.01
C ARG A 279 52.58 11.17 -14.02
N VAL A 280 51.91 10.04 -14.26
CA VAL A 280 52.34 9.05 -15.27
C VAL A 280 52.32 9.66 -16.66
N GLU A 281 51.31 10.47 -17.00
CA GLU A 281 51.28 11.21 -18.27
C GLU A 281 52.45 12.18 -18.40
N GLU A 282 52.80 12.89 -17.33
CA GLU A 282 53.93 13.82 -17.33
C GLU A 282 55.27 13.09 -17.47
N GLU A 283 55.48 12.00 -16.72
CA GLU A 283 56.65 11.12 -16.86
C GLU A 283 56.74 10.55 -18.29
N LEU A 284 55.63 10.11 -18.86
CA LEU A 284 55.57 9.61 -20.24
C LEU A 284 55.92 10.71 -21.25
N ARG A 285 55.41 11.94 -21.06
CA ARG A 285 55.76 13.10 -21.90
C ARG A 285 57.25 13.42 -21.79
N ALA A 286 57.82 13.40 -20.59
CA ALA A 286 59.25 13.62 -20.37
C ALA A 286 60.11 12.55 -21.06
N VAL A 287 59.71 11.27 -20.95
CA VAL A 287 60.35 10.16 -21.68
C VAL A 287 60.24 10.38 -23.19
N TYR A 288 59.07 10.73 -23.71
CA TYR A 288 58.85 10.99 -25.14
C TYR A 288 59.62 12.20 -25.67
N ALA A 289 59.86 13.21 -24.83
CA ALA A 289 60.65 14.39 -25.14
C ALA A 289 62.18 14.16 -25.03
N SER A 290 62.62 13.08 -24.38
CA SER A 290 64.06 12.79 -24.20
C SER A 290 64.78 12.53 -25.53
N ARG A 291 66.06 12.95 -25.61
CA ARG A 291 66.91 12.79 -26.81
C ARG A 291 67.06 11.33 -27.23
N SER A 292 67.22 10.42 -26.28
CA SER A 292 67.30 8.98 -26.56
C SER A 292 66.01 8.42 -27.19
N TRP A 293 64.83 8.91 -26.74
CA TRP A 293 63.55 8.49 -27.32
C TRP A 293 63.32 9.08 -28.73
N GLN A 294 63.72 10.33 -28.95
CA GLN A 294 63.60 10.98 -30.26
C GLN A 294 64.58 10.42 -31.29
N ILE A 295 65.81 10.09 -30.90
CA ILE A 295 66.84 9.51 -31.78
C ILE A 295 66.49 8.07 -32.20
N THR A 296 65.90 7.28 -31.29
CA THR A 296 65.47 5.89 -31.57
C THR A 296 64.07 5.80 -32.19
N LYS A 297 63.39 6.93 -32.41
CA LYS A 297 62.06 7.00 -33.05
C LYS A 297 62.01 6.30 -34.42
N PRO A 298 62.95 6.50 -35.37
CA PRO A 298 62.97 5.75 -36.63
C PRO A 298 63.23 4.25 -36.45
N LEU A 299 64.14 3.85 -35.56
CA LEU A 299 64.44 2.44 -35.27
C LEU A 299 63.24 1.70 -34.66
N ARG A 300 62.44 2.37 -33.83
CA ARG A 300 61.23 1.79 -33.23
C ARG A 300 60.02 1.84 -34.14
N TRP A 301 59.93 2.82 -35.02
CA TRP A 301 58.97 2.78 -36.13
C TRP A 301 59.26 1.59 -37.05
N VAL A 302 60.54 1.34 -37.39
CA VAL A 302 60.97 0.13 -38.09
C VAL A 302 60.66 -1.13 -37.27
N GLY A 303 60.92 -1.13 -35.96
CA GLY A 303 60.61 -2.24 -35.07
C GLY A 303 59.10 -2.56 -34.98
N CYS A 304 58.24 -1.55 -34.89
CA CYS A 304 56.79 -1.69 -34.93
C CYS A 304 56.33 -2.21 -36.29
N ILE A 305 56.84 -1.65 -37.40
CA ILE A 305 56.56 -2.19 -38.74
C ILE A 305 57.02 -3.64 -38.85
N VAL A 306 58.20 -4.00 -38.34
CA VAL A 306 58.69 -5.39 -38.35
C VAL A 306 57.80 -6.28 -37.49
N ARG A 307 57.28 -5.81 -36.36
CA ARG A 307 56.38 -6.58 -35.49
C ARG A 307 55.02 -6.77 -36.13
N ASP A 308 54.48 -5.72 -36.75
CA ASP A 308 53.19 -5.70 -37.43
C ASP A 308 53.23 -6.50 -38.73
N VAL A 309 54.31 -6.34 -39.52
CA VAL A 309 54.65 -7.18 -40.67
C VAL A 309 54.89 -8.62 -40.25
N ARG A 310 55.53 -8.89 -39.09
CA ARG A 310 55.70 -10.27 -38.58
C ARG A 310 54.38 -10.87 -38.13
N GLN A 311 53.48 -10.10 -37.51
CA GLN A 311 52.17 -10.57 -37.07
C GLN A 311 51.25 -10.83 -38.27
N HIS A 312 51.25 -9.92 -39.26
CA HIS A 312 50.56 -10.10 -40.53
C HIS A 312 51.18 -11.20 -41.40
N LEU A 313 52.51 -11.34 -41.46
CA LEU A 313 53.21 -12.46 -42.13
C LEU A 313 52.92 -13.78 -41.42
N ARG A 314 52.77 -13.81 -40.09
CA ARG A 314 52.42 -15.03 -39.35
C ARG A 314 51.00 -15.47 -39.71
N ILE A 315 50.05 -14.53 -39.76
CA ILE A 315 48.67 -14.78 -40.24
C ILE A 315 48.69 -15.20 -41.73
N TYR A 316 49.55 -14.60 -42.56
CA TYR A 316 49.66 -14.87 -43.99
C TYR A 316 50.33 -16.23 -44.29
N LEU A 317 51.40 -16.59 -43.58
CA LEU A 317 52.12 -17.87 -43.68
C LEU A 317 51.24 -19.05 -43.25
N ILE A 318 50.41 -18.87 -42.22
CA ILE A 318 49.40 -19.87 -41.80
C ILE A 318 48.32 -20.07 -42.88
N ARG A 319 47.97 -19.02 -43.64
CA ARG A 319 47.02 -19.11 -44.77
C ARG A 319 47.63 -19.67 -46.06
N VAL A 320 48.93 -19.53 -46.27
CA VAL A 320 49.61 -19.99 -47.50
C VAL A 320 50.06 -21.45 -47.41
N SER A 321 50.38 -21.96 -46.22
CA SER A 321 50.78 -23.37 -46.02
C SER A 321 49.64 -24.37 -46.25
N SER A 322 48.40 -23.91 -46.39
CA SER A 322 47.20 -24.73 -46.60
C SER A 322 46.62 -24.68 -48.02
N LEU A 323 47.31 -24.08 -49.01
CA LEU A 323 46.80 -23.93 -50.39
C LEU A 323 47.59 -24.74 -51.45
N PRO A 324 46.94 -25.36 -52.45
CA PRO A 324 47.60 -26.13 -53.50
C PRO A 324 48.55 -25.29 -54.37
N LYS A 325 49.71 -25.87 -54.75
CA LYS A 325 50.84 -25.21 -55.46
C LYS A 325 50.47 -24.38 -56.71
N ARG A 326 49.32 -24.62 -57.34
CA ARG A 326 48.87 -23.86 -58.53
C ARG A 326 48.33 -22.45 -58.20
N LEU A 327 47.79 -22.21 -57.01
CA LEU A 327 47.27 -20.90 -56.60
C LEU A 327 48.37 -19.96 -56.05
N ALA A 328 49.42 -20.53 -55.45
CA ALA A 328 50.58 -19.77 -54.96
C ALA A 328 51.25 -18.92 -56.07
N LYS A 329 51.24 -19.41 -57.30
CA LYS A 329 51.80 -18.73 -58.49
C LYS A 329 51.05 -17.43 -58.84
N GLY A 330 49.72 -17.41 -58.65
CA GLY A 330 48.88 -16.23 -58.88
C GLY A 330 49.06 -15.14 -57.82
N PHE A 331 49.26 -15.55 -56.56
CA PHE A 331 49.53 -14.61 -55.47
C PHE A 331 50.95 -14.02 -55.53
N LEU A 332 51.96 -14.80 -55.92
CA LEU A 332 53.31 -14.29 -56.16
C LEU A 332 53.31 -13.21 -57.26
N LYS A 333 52.53 -13.40 -58.32
CA LYS A 333 52.35 -12.41 -59.40
C LYS A 333 51.71 -11.10 -58.88
N ARG A 334 50.69 -11.17 -58.02
CA ARG A 334 50.06 -9.98 -57.41
C ARG A 334 51.02 -9.25 -56.46
N PHE A 335 51.81 -9.99 -55.68
CA PHE A 335 52.82 -9.41 -54.78
C PHE A 335 53.93 -8.69 -55.55
N VAL A 336 54.44 -9.30 -56.62
CA VAL A 336 55.43 -8.64 -57.50
C VAL A 336 54.86 -7.36 -58.14
N LEU A 337 53.60 -7.37 -58.60
CA LEU A 337 52.94 -6.17 -59.13
C LEU A 337 52.75 -5.07 -58.08
N PHE A 338 52.44 -5.43 -56.84
CA PHE A 338 52.34 -4.50 -55.72
C PHE A 338 53.70 -3.84 -55.40
N VAL A 339 54.78 -4.63 -55.36
CA VAL A 339 56.14 -4.13 -55.15
C VAL A 339 56.59 -3.23 -56.31
N ILE A 340 56.23 -3.54 -57.56
CA ILE A 340 56.53 -2.70 -58.74
C ILE A 340 55.76 -1.37 -58.70
N LYS A 341 54.49 -1.36 -58.24
CA LYS A 341 53.66 -0.15 -58.14
C LYS A 341 54.08 0.81 -57.02
N THR A 342 54.83 0.34 -56.02
CA THR A 342 55.19 1.13 -54.83
C THR A 342 56.64 1.59 -54.93
N THR A 343 56.89 2.89 -55.15
CA THR A 343 58.21 3.46 -55.47
C THR A 343 59.29 3.21 -54.41
N THR A 344 58.93 3.21 -53.13
CA THR A 344 59.85 2.92 -52.00
C THR A 344 60.22 1.44 -51.90
N LEU A 345 59.29 0.53 -52.16
CA LEU A 345 59.59 -0.92 -52.16
C LEU A 345 60.38 -1.34 -53.40
N LYS A 346 60.12 -0.70 -54.54
CA LYS A 346 60.86 -0.92 -55.79
C LYS A 346 62.35 -0.58 -55.66
N SER A 347 62.70 0.53 -55.01
CA SER A 347 64.11 0.93 -54.83
C SER A 347 64.88 -0.03 -53.92
N ILE A 348 64.25 -0.47 -52.82
CA ILE A 348 64.82 -1.46 -51.89
C ILE A 348 64.98 -2.82 -52.57
N ALA A 349 63.97 -3.27 -53.33
CA ALA A 349 64.03 -4.52 -54.07
C ALA A 349 65.17 -4.52 -55.11
N LEU A 350 65.37 -3.42 -55.84
CA LEU A 350 66.44 -3.29 -56.84
C LEU A 350 67.85 -3.26 -56.20
N GLN A 351 68.02 -2.61 -55.05
CA GLN A 351 69.29 -2.62 -54.31
C GLN A 351 69.69 -4.03 -53.85
N VAL A 352 68.71 -4.83 -53.38
CA VAL A 352 68.96 -6.22 -52.97
C VAL A 352 69.22 -7.11 -54.19
N LEU A 353 68.46 -6.95 -55.28
CA LEU A 353 68.63 -7.72 -56.52
C LEU A 353 69.96 -7.44 -57.23
N ASN A 354 70.50 -6.23 -57.13
CA ASN A 354 71.82 -5.89 -57.69
C ASN A 354 72.98 -6.61 -56.97
N ARG A 355 72.81 -7.06 -55.72
CA ARG A 355 73.79 -7.89 -55.00
C ARG A 355 73.80 -9.36 -55.45
N PHE A 356 72.76 -9.83 -56.13
CA PHE A 356 72.62 -11.23 -56.58
C PHE A 356 72.28 -11.30 -58.07
N PRO A 357 73.27 -11.07 -58.96
CA PRO A 357 73.05 -10.90 -60.40
C PRO A 357 72.45 -12.14 -61.09
N THR A 358 72.82 -13.35 -60.66
CA THR A 358 72.28 -14.62 -61.18
C THR A 358 70.80 -14.81 -60.84
N PHE A 359 70.38 -14.41 -59.63
CA PHE A 359 68.98 -14.45 -59.21
C PHE A 359 68.16 -13.36 -59.91
N LYS A 360 68.73 -12.15 -60.09
CA LYS A 360 68.12 -11.05 -60.84
C LYS A 360 67.82 -11.44 -62.29
N ALA A 361 68.74 -12.15 -62.96
CA ALA A 361 68.53 -12.67 -64.30
C ALA A 361 67.40 -13.72 -64.36
N ARG A 362 67.37 -14.66 -63.40
CA ARG A 362 66.29 -15.66 -63.29
C ARG A 362 64.92 -15.03 -62.99
N LEU A 363 64.89 -14.01 -62.15
CA LEU A 363 63.66 -13.27 -61.83
C LEU A 363 63.17 -12.44 -63.03
N LYS A 364 64.06 -11.73 -63.75
CA LYS A 364 63.72 -11.03 -65.00
C LYS A 364 63.12 -12.00 -66.03
N CYS A 365 63.73 -13.18 -66.21
CA CYS A 365 63.27 -14.21 -67.14
C CYS A 365 61.91 -14.83 -66.71
N TRP A 366 61.68 -14.99 -65.41
CA TRP A 366 60.41 -15.47 -64.90
C TRP A 366 59.28 -14.42 -65.05
N ILE A 367 59.58 -13.14 -64.78
CA ILE A 367 58.61 -12.03 -64.92
C ILE A 367 58.24 -11.84 -66.39
N SER A 368 59.20 -11.90 -67.32
CA SER A 368 58.92 -11.77 -68.76
C SER A 368 58.07 -12.92 -69.29
N CYS A 369 58.21 -14.14 -68.76
CA CYS A 369 57.33 -15.27 -69.09
C CYS A 369 55.96 -15.23 -68.39
N ALA A 370 55.86 -14.66 -67.18
CA ALA A 370 54.65 -14.69 -66.37
C ALA A 370 53.69 -13.51 -66.60
N ILE A 371 54.17 -12.40 -67.17
CA ILE A 371 53.40 -11.17 -67.43
C ILE A 371 53.82 -10.59 -68.81
N PRO A 372 53.10 -10.91 -69.90
CA PRO A 372 53.40 -10.33 -71.22
C PRO A 372 53.17 -8.81 -71.21
N GLY A 373 54.15 -8.02 -71.65
CA GLY A 373 54.00 -6.55 -71.85
C GLY A 373 54.82 -5.64 -70.92
N ILE A 374 55.62 -6.16 -70.00
CA ILE A 374 56.54 -5.34 -69.18
C ILE A 374 57.91 -5.28 -69.89
N MET A 375 58.11 -4.26 -70.75
CA MET A 375 59.44 -3.91 -71.28
C MET A 375 60.26 -3.23 -70.18
N LEU A 376 61.48 -3.72 -69.93
CA LEU A 376 62.40 -3.18 -68.94
C LEU A 376 63.60 -2.52 -69.64
N ASP A 377 63.72 -1.22 -69.38
CA ASP A 377 64.88 -0.32 -69.53
C ASP A 377 64.97 0.48 -70.85
N THR A 378 64.73 1.80 -70.78
CA THR A 378 65.63 2.88 -71.24
C THR A 378 65.19 4.25 -70.70
N GLU A 379 66.19 5.13 -70.54
CA GLU A 379 66.16 6.53 -70.13
C GLU A 379 65.42 7.46 -71.12
N THR A 380 65.32 8.73 -70.68
CA THR A 380 65.01 10.01 -71.38
C THR A 380 63.57 10.53 -71.46
N SER A 381 63.44 11.69 -70.77
CA SER A 381 62.78 12.95 -71.13
C SER A 381 61.29 13.05 -71.43
N GLU A 382 60.72 14.04 -70.74
CA GLU A 382 59.75 15.03 -71.26
C GLU A 382 58.25 14.69 -71.36
N SER A 383 57.55 15.26 -70.37
CA SER A 383 56.55 16.32 -70.58
C SER A 383 55.09 15.97 -70.90
N LYS A 384 54.25 16.87 -70.37
CA LYS A 384 52.85 17.19 -70.70
C LYS A 384 51.80 16.26 -70.10
N LEU A 385 51.06 16.75 -69.09
CA LEU A 385 49.94 17.70 -69.15
C LEU A 385 48.62 17.02 -69.55
N TYR A 386 47.56 17.51 -68.90
CA TYR A 386 46.14 17.20 -69.05
C TYR A 386 45.60 15.96 -68.32
N ASN A 387 44.39 15.97 -67.75
CA ASN A 387 43.54 17.00 -67.14
C ASN A 387 42.26 16.26 -66.69
N VAL A 388 41.49 16.93 -65.82
CA VAL A 388 40.02 17.03 -65.90
C VAL A 388 39.09 15.96 -65.25
N CYS A 389 38.08 16.57 -64.61
CA CYS A 389 36.73 16.16 -64.20
C CYS A 389 36.54 15.28 -62.96
N GLN A 390 35.98 15.82 -61.86
CA GLN A 390 34.62 16.38 -61.61
C GLN A 390 33.58 15.30 -61.27
N ALA A 391 33.12 15.34 -60.00
CA ALA A 391 31.75 15.16 -59.47
C ALA A 391 30.88 13.97 -59.99
N PRO A 392 29.61 13.81 -59.58
CA PRO A 392 28.95 13.89 -58.27
C PRO A 392 28.38 12.50 -57.87
N TYR A 393 27.83 12.32 -56.66
CA TYR A 393 26.92 11.19 -56.40
C TYR A 393 25.63 11.65 -55.74
N CYS A 394 24.55 11.45 -56.50
CA CYS A 394 23.16 11.40 -56.06
C CYS A 394 22.79 9.97 -55.65
N TYR A 395 21.89 9.91 -54.66
CA TYR A 395 20.71 9.04 -54.54
C TYR A 395 20.79 7.51 -54.34
N HIS A 396 20.06 7.10 -53.29
CA HIS A 396 19.17 5.91 -53.17
C HIS A 396 19.80 4.52 -53.28
N ASN A 397 19.29 3.45 -52.67
CA ASN A 397 18.23 3.12 -51.72
C ASN A 397 18.34 1.59 -51.64
N THR A 398 18.20 0.96 -50.48
CA THR A 398 17.34 -0.22 -50.29
C THR A 398 17.46 -0.80 -48.88
N ARG A 399 16.34 -0.66 -48.16
CA ARG A 399 15.67 -1.67 -47.31
C ARG A 399 16.51 -2.81 -46.73
N TYR A 400 16.51 -2.92 -45.40
CA TYR A 400 16.27 -4.19 -44.73
C TYR A 400 15.42 -3.99 -43.47
N THR A 401 14.70 -5.06 -43.17
CA THR A 401 13.48 -5.20 -42.37
C THR A 401 13.68 -5.25 -40.85
N SER A 402 12.56 -5.08 -40.16
CA SER A 402 12.34 -5.12 -38.71
C SER A 402 12.93 -6.34 -37.98
N ARG A 403 13.31 -6.12 -36.71
CA ARG A 403 12.91 -6.97 -35.58
C ARG A 403 13.18 -6.30 -34.23
N HIS A 404 12.17 -6.42 -33.37
CA HIS A 404 12.04 -5.88 -32.03
C HIS A 404 13.04 -6.45 -31.01
N HIS A 405 13.31 -5.62 -30.01
CA HIS A 405 13.92 -5.91 -28.72
C HIS A 405 13.24 -7.09 -27.99
N LEU A 406 14.06 -8.02 -27.49
CA LEU A 406 13.66 -8.97 -26.45
C LEU A 406 13.66 -8.25 -25.10
N ILE A 407 12.46 -8.03 -24.56
CA ILE A 407 12.22 -7.78 -23.15
C ILE A 407 12.35 -9.13 -22.42
N SER A 408 12.98 -9.18 -21.25
CA SER A 408 13.15 -10.43 -20.52
C SER A 408 11.80 -10.95 -20.02
N THR A 409 11.64 -12.27 -20.01
CA THR A 409 10.43 -13.01 -19.60
C THR A 409 9.96 -12.70 -18.18
N ILE A 410 10.80 -12.06 -17.36
CA ILE A 410 10.45 -11.60 -16.01
C ILE A 410 9.66 -10.29 -16.06
N ALA A 411 10.01 -9.37 -16.96
CA ALA A 411 9.32 -8.09 -17.11
C ALA A 411 7.93 -8.25 -17.72
N GLU A 412 7.74 -9.23 -18.61
CA GLU A 412 6.44 -9.56 -19.20
C GLU A 412 5.48 -10.17 -18.16
N ARG A 413 6.02 -10.92 -17.19
CA ARG A 413 5.24 -11.48 -16.08
C ARG A 413 4.79 -10.39 -15.10
N VAL A 414 5.70 -9.49 -14.70
CA VAL A 414 5.38 -8.36 -13.81
C VAL A 414 4.36 -7.41 -14.44
N TYR A 415 4.45 -7.16 -15.76
CA TYR A 415 3.48 -6.33 -16.47
C TYR A 415 2.07 -6.95 -16.49
N ASN A 416 1.97 -8.25 -16.73
CA ASN A 416 0.67 -8.95 -16.77
C ASN A 416 0.04 -9.09 -15.37
N ASP A 417 0.85 -9.28 -14.32
CA ASP A 417 0.35 -9.33 -12.93
C ASP A 417 -0.19 -7.96 -12.47
N LEU A 418 0.49 -6.86 -12.82
CA LEU A 418 0.02 -5.50 -12.54
C LEU A 418 -1.26 -5.16 -13.31
N LYS A 419 -1.37 -5.61 -14.56
CA LYS A 419 -2.56 -5.38 -15.38
C LYS A 419 -3.79 -6.12 -14.81
N GLN A 420 -3.62 -7.35 -14.33
CA GLN A 420 -4.70 -8.10 -13.69
C GLN A 420 -5.09 -7.53 -12.31
N ALA A 421 -4.16 -6.93 -11.57
CA ALA A 421 -4.47 -6.28 -10.29
C ALA A 421 -5.34 -5.02 -10.51
N ILE A 422 -5.00 -4.21 -11.52
CA ILE A 422 -5.74 -2.99 -11.85
C ILE A 422 -7.15 -3.30 -12.37
N GLU A 423 -7.32 -4.37 -13.16
CA GLU A 423 -8.64 -4.78 -13.67
C GLU A 423 -9.55 -5.39 -12.58
N ARG A 424 -9.01 -5.77 -11.41
CA ARG A 424 -9.78 -6.29 -10.26
C ARG A 424 -10.24 -5.22 -9.27
N GLU A 425 -9.58 -4.06 -9.23
CA GLU A 425 -10.01 -2.93 -8.37
C GLU A 425 -11.11 -2.07 -8.98
N TRP A 426 -11.50 -2.32 -10.25
CA TRP A 426 -12.48 -1.54 -11.00
C TRP A 426 -13.73 -2.34 -11.42
N ARG A 427 -14.05 -3.41 -10.70
CA ARG A 427 -15.34 -4.14 -10.73
C ARG A 427 -15.79 -4.40 -9.31
#